data_AF-A0A963DVD9-F1
#
_entry.id   AF-A0A963DVD9-F1
#
_cell.length_a   1.000
_cell.length_b   1.000
_cell.length_c   1.000
_cell.angle_alpha   90.00
_cell.angle_beta   90.00
_cell.angle_gamma   90.00
#
_symmetry.space_group_name_H-M   'P 1'
#
loop_
_entity.id
_entity.type
_entity.pdbx_description
1 polymer ?
#
loop_
_entity_poly.entity_id
_entity_poly.type
_entity_poly.pdbx_seq_one_letter_code
_entity_poly.pdbx_strand_id
1 'polypeptide(L)'
;MTINKNLTLEGLGESLTTIIGNNTRIFTINSGATVNISNLKLQSGGIHNNGTLTISNSTIQSSKVTGNGGALYNTGTLTVNDSTLVGNSANANSNGGGVGGAIYNVGTLTVNSSTLTNNSSVHACANFNCLYTGGEAGAIYSNGTATLNHSTLNDNSASGYHGGGIYNHTGIFTINDSTLSGNTTRVNGGGIFNNAGELAINNVTLSDGTAIDGGGVYNKDGDLVISNSTLSNNSTTHSGGSIYHIGSGTMNVRNSTLSGNSALGESSGLGGGAIYSAATALILNSTIVNNSALGVGGGIWNTVPLSIGNSIVVGNTAPTGKEIRSNGTLNSLGHNLFGENAEAGLEGADSVASDLILAGSMTTAIAPLADNGGPTPTHMLLPGSPAIDA
;
A
#
# COMPACT_ATOMS: atom_id res chain seq x y z
N MET A 1 -13.60 -1.51 -30.88
CA MET A 1 -15.06 -1.65 -31.11
C MET A 1 -15.81 -0.81 -30.10
N THR A 2 -16.81 -0.03 -30.54
CA THR A 2 -17.67 0.74 -29.63
C THR A 2 -18.93 -0.05 -29.30
N ILE A 3 -19.31 -0.12 -28.02
CA ILE A 3 -20.49 -0.80 -27.51
C ILE A 3 -21.45 0.25 -26.94
N ASN A 4 -22.62 0.38 -27.57
CA ASN A 4 -23.65 1.36 -27.21
C ASN A 4 -24.98 0.73 -26.76
N LYS A 5 -24.98 -0.59 -26.56
CA LYS A 5 -26.11 -1.39 -26.08
C LYS A 5 -25.58 -2.43 -25.11
N ASN A 6 -26.47 -3.05 -24.35
CA ASN A 6 -26.09 -4.13 -23.45
C ASN A 6 -25.53 -5.31 -24.23
N LEU A 7 -24.46 -5.92 -23.72
CA LEU A 7 -23.75 -7.01 -24.37
C LEU A 7 -23.20 -7.99 -23.33
N THR A 8 -23.31 -9.28 -23.61
CA THR A 8 -22.61 -10.33 -22.87
C THR A 8 -21.62 -11.00 -23.81
N LEU A 9 -20.38 -11.12 -23.37
CA LEU A 9 -19.31 -11.86 -24.03
C LEU A 9 -18.91 -13.02 -23.14
N GLU A 10 -19.29 -14.23 -23.51
CA GLU A 10 -18.98 -15.45 -22.77
C GLU A 10 -18.05 -16.33 -23.61
N GLY A 11 -16.85 -16.58 -23.09
CA GLY A 11 -15.90 -17.50 -23.70
C GLY A 11 -16.08 -18.94 -23.25
N LEU A 12 -15.43 -19.84 -23.97
CA LEU A 12 -15.37 -21.27 -23.62
C LEU A 12 -14.24 -21.59 -22.63
N GLY A 13 -13.58 -20.58 -22.08
CA GLY A 13 -12.40 -20.68 -21.21
C GLY A 13 -11.21 -19.88 -21.75
N GLU A 14 -10.34 -19.41 -20.85
CA GLU A 14 -9.21 -18.51 -21.17
C GLU A 14 -8.15 -19.10 -22.11
N SER A 15 -8.09 -20.44 -22.18
CA SER A 15 -7.23 -21.18 -23.11
C SER A 15 -7.85 -21.39 -24.49
N LEU A 16 -9.19 -21.27 -24.61
CA LEU A 16 -9.94 -21.55 -25.83
C LEU A 16 -10.44 -20.28 -26.51
N THR A 17 -10.77 -19.25 -25.75
CA THR A 17 -11.30 -17.99 -26.26
C THR A 17 -10.33 -16.86 -25.93
N THR A 18 -9.63 -16.37 -26.95
CA THR A 18 -8.74 -15.21 -26.84
C THR A 18 -9.16 -14.13 -27.83
N ILE A 19 -9.37 -12.91 -27.33
CA ILE A 19 -9.52 -11.70 -28.16
C ILE A 19 -8.19 -10.95 -28.11
N ILE A 20 -7.57 -10.78 -29.27
CA ILE A 20 -6.27 -10.14 -29.40
C ILE A 20 -6.45 -8.74 -29.99
N GLY A 21 -6.00 -7.73 -29.25
CA GLY A 21 -5.90 -6.35 -29.72
C GLY A 21 -4.55 -6.04 -30.37
N ASN A 22 -4.30 -4.75 -30.60
CA ASN A 22 -3.07 -4.21 -31.19
C ASN A 22 -2.43 -3.13 -30.30
N ASN A 23 -2.47 -3.32 -28.99
CA ASN A 23 -2.08 -2.38 -27.93
C ASN A 23 -2.88 -1.07 -27.95
N THR A 24 -4.14 -1.16 -28.38
CA THR A 24 -5.13 -0.07 -28.29
C THR A 24 -6.38 -0.54 -27.54
N ARG A 25 -7.43 0.29 -27.50
CA ARG A 25 -8.70 -0.10 -26.89
C ARG A 25 -9.45 -1.11 -27.77
N ILE A 26 -9.56 -2.35 -27.28
CA ILE A 26 -10.38 -3.40 -27.89
C ILE A 26 -11.85 -2.97 -27.84
N PHE A 27 -12.30 -2.54 -26.66
CA PHE A 27 -13.66 -2.10 -26.41
C PHE A 27 -13.71 -0.69 -25.85
N THR A 28 -14.67 0.09 -26.34
CA THR A 28 -15.12 1.34 -25.73
C THR A 28 -16.60 1.18 -25.41
N ILE A 29 -16.93 1.14 -24.12
CA ILE A 29 -18.30 0.99 -23.62
C ILE A 29 -18.84 2.39 -23.37
N ASN A 30 -19.92 2.75 -24.05
CA ASN A 30 -20.54 4.06 -23.90
C ASN A 30 -21.40 4.11 -22.63
N SER A 31 -21.62 5.33 -22.13
CA SER A 31 -22.57 5.56 -21.05
C SER A 31 -23.94 4.97 -21.38
N GLY A 32 -24.59 4.39 -20.38
CA GLY A 32 -25.88 3.69 -20.50
C GLY A 32 -25.80 2.24 -20.99
N ALA A 33 -24.66 1.78 -21.52
CA ALA A 33 -24.48 0.37 -21.86
C ALA A 33 -23.99 -0.45 -20.66
N THR A 34 -24.51 -1.67 -20.51
CA THR A 34 -24.06 -2.68 -19.54
C THR A 34 -23.39 -3.84 -20.26
N VAL A 35 -22.14 -4.12 -19.92
CA VAL A 35 -21.35 -5.18 -20.55
C VAL A 35 -20.87 -6.18 -19.51
N ASN A 36 -21.08 -7.47 -19.79
CA ASN A 36 -20.54 -8.57 -19.00
C ASN A 36 -19.54 -9.36 -19.85
N ILE A 37 -18.34 -9.59 -19.31
CA ILE A 37 -17.29 -10.38 -19.93
C ILE A 37 -16.95 -11.54 -19.00
N SER A 38 -17.01 -12.77 -19.51
CA SER A 38 -16.68 -13.96 -18.73
C SER A 38 -15.93 -15.03 -19.50
N ASN A 39 -15.14 -15.83 -18.77
CA ASN A 39 -14.51 -17.07 -19.23
C ASN A 39 -13.64 -16.90 -20.49
N LEU A 40 -12.93 -15.78 -20.62
CA LEU A 40 -12.10 -15.52 -21.80
C LEU A 40 -10.82 -14.75 -21.46
N LYS A 41 -9.92 -14.72 -22.45
CA LYS A 41 -8.68 -13.95 -22.39
C LYS A 41 -8.74 -12.75 -23.32
N LEU A 42 -8.40 -11.57 -22.80
CA LEU A 42 -8.09 -10.37 -23.57
C LEU A 42 -6.58 -10.18 -23.57
N GLN A 43 -5.99 -10.00 -24.75
CA GLN A 43 -4.56 -9.85 -24.88
C GLN A 43 -4.20 -8.67 -25.78
N SER A 44 -3.12 -7.97 -25.42
CA SER A 44 -2.56 -6.87 -26.24
C SER A 44 -3.60 -5.80 -26.52
N GLY A 45 -4.41 -5.39 -25.55
CA GLY A 45 -5.36 -4.32 -25.75
C GLY A 45 -6.31 -4.14 -24.57
N GLY A 46 -6.61 -2.88 -24.26
CA GLY A 46 -7.39 -2.54 -23.08
C GLY A 46 -8.88 -2.30 -23.36
N ILE A 47 -9.63 -2.00 -22.31
CA ILE A 47 -11.02 -1.57 -22.37
C ILE A 47 -11.14 -0.15 -21.84
N HIS A 48 -11.97 0.66 -22.48
CA HIS A 48 -12.42 1.95 -21.95
C HIS A 48 -13.91 1.83 -21.56
N ASN A 49 -14.21 1.95 -20.28
CA ASN A 49 -15.56 1.86 -19.74
C ASN A 49 -16.10 3.22 -19.31
N ASN A 50 -17.13 3.71 -20.01
CA ASN A 50 -17.97 4.85 -19.60
C ASN A 50 -19.37 4.41 -19.13
N GLY A 51 -19.67 3.11 -19.20
CA GLY A 51 -20.95 2.51 -18.80
C GLY A 51 -20.79 1.65 -17.55
N THR A 52 -21.44 0.49 -17.53
CA THR A 52 -21.25 -0.53 -16.51
C THR A 52 -20.54 -1.73 -17.12
N LEU A 53 -19.40 -2.13 -16.55
CA LEU A 53 -18.61 -3.27 -16.99
C LEU A 53 -18.41 -4.24 -15.83
N THR A 54 -18.82 -5.49 -16.01
CA THR A 54 -18.42 -6.60 -15.15
C THR A 54 -17.51 -7.56 -15.91
N ILE A 55 -16.38 -7.91 -15.30
CA ILE A 55 -15.44 -8.91 -15.78
C ILE A 55 -15.37 -10.03 -14.75
N SER A 56 -15.51 -11.27 -15.18
CA SER A 56 -15.52 -12.44 -14.27
C SER A 56 -14.76 -13.62 -14.86
N ASN A 57 -13.98 -14.35 -14.06
CA ASN A 57 -13.27 -15.56 -14.51
C ASN A 57 -12.51 -15.33 -15.84
N SER A 58 -11.80 -14.21 -15.93
CA SER A 58 -11.16 -13.79 -17.17
C SER A 58 -9.76 -13.26 -16.93
N THR A 59 -8.92 -13.36 -17.95
CA THR A 59 -7.56 -12.83 -17.94
C THR A 59 -7.44 -11.65 -18.90
N ILE A 60 -6.91 -10.51 -18.42
CA ILE A 60 -6.44 -9.42 -19.28
C ILE A 60 -4.93 -9.34 -19.16
N GLN A 61 -4.23 -9.56 -20.26
CA GLN A 61 -2.78 -9.65 -20.23
C GLN A 61 -2.05 -8.88 -21.31
N SER A 62 -0.83 -8.46 -20.99
CA SER A 62 0.13 -7.88 -21.95
C SER A 62 -0.45 -6.68 -22.72
N SER A 63 -1.40 -5.96 -22.13
CA SER A 63 -2.02 -4.80 -22.76
C SER A 63 -1.13 -3.59 -22.53
N LYS A 64 -0.45 -3.13 -23.58
CA LYS A 64 0.51 -2.01 -23.51
C LYS A 64 -0.07 -0.74 -24.11
N VAL A 65 -1.18 -0.27 -23.54
CA VAL A 65 -1.92 0.87 -24.08
C VAL A 65 -1.19 2.17 -23.77
N THR A 66 -1.00 3.01 -24.78
CA THR A 66 -0.51 4.37 -24.62
C THR A 66 -1.54 5.25 -23.91
N GLY A 67 -1.15 5.89 -22.81
CA GLY A 67 -2.04 6.66 -21.93
C GLY A 67 -2.40 5.92 -20.64
N ASN A 68 -3.54 6.26 -20.04
CA ASN A 68 -3.93 5.74 -18.73
C ASN A 68 -4.61 4.37 -18.82
N GLY A 69 -4.47 3.50 -17.83
CA GLY A 69 -5.17 2.22 -17.77
C GLY A 69 -4.65 1.26 -18.82
N GLY A 70 -3.57 0.52 -18.52
CA GLY A 70 -2.99 -0.43 -19.47
C GLY A 70 -3.98 -1.52 -19.88
N ALA A 71 -4.67 -2.12 -18.90
CA ALA A 71 -5.78 -3.03 -19.14
C ALA A 71 -7.13 -2.28 -19.18
N LEU A 72 -7.45 -1.49 -18.16
CA LEU A 72 -8.78 -0.93 -17.96
C LEU A 72 -8.71 0.57 -17.68
N TYR A 73 -9.47 1.35 -18.45
CA TYR A 73 -9.75 2.76 -18.18
C TYR A 73 -11.22 2.87 -17.79
N ASN A 74 -11.52 3.31 -16.57
CA ASN A 74 -12.88 3.38 -16.04
C ASN A 74 -13.28 4.81 -15.65
N THR A 75 -14.32 5.34 -16.31
CA THR A 75 -15.07 6.54 -15.90
C THR A 75 -16.48 6.23 -15.40
N GLY A 76 -16.98 5.02 -15.67
CA GLY A 76 -18.27 4.53 -15.20
C GLY A 76 -18.14 3.60 -13.99
N THR A 77 -18.90 2.51 -14.00
CA THR A 77 -18.85 1.47 -12.96
C THR A 77 -18.13 0.23 -13.49
N LEU A 78 -17.07 -0.18 -12.80
CA LEU A 78 -16.28 -1.36 -13.13
C LEU A 78 -16.25 -2.35 -11.95
N THR A 79 -16.64 -3.59 -12.24
CA THR A 79 -16.49 -4.72 -11.33
C THR A 79 -15.59 -5.78 -11.95
N VAL A 80 -14.57 -6.22 -11.22
CA VAL A 80 -13.64 -7.29 -11.62
C VAL A 80 -13.69 -8.39 -10.56
N ASN A 81 -14.20 -9.56 -10.92
CA ASN A 81 -14.36 -10.70 -10.02
C ASN A 81 -13.52 -11.88 -10.51
N ASP A 82 -12.86 -12.60 -9.61
CA ASP A 82 -12.22 -13.89 -9.92
C ASP A 82 -11.35 -13.85 -11.18
N SER A 83 -10.65 -12.74 -11.40
CA SER A 83 -10.00 -12.43 -12.67
C SER A 83 -8.53 -12.09 -12.47
N THR A 84 -7.76 -12.23 -13.56
CA THR A 84 -6.33 -11.94 -13.54
C THR A 84 -6.00 -10.79 -14.50
N LEU A 85 -5.35 -9.75 -13.98
CA LEU A 85 -4.76 -8.68 -14.76
C LEU A 85 -3.25 -8.77 -14.64
N VAL A 86 -2.58 -9.27 -15.69
CA VAL A 86 -1.15 -9.60 -15.65
C VAL A 86 -0.34 -8.96 -16.75
N GLY A 87 0.80 -8.36 -16.40
CA GLY A 87 1.74 -7.86 -17.40
C GLY A 87 1.20 -6.68 -18.22
N ASN A 88 0.20 -5.96 -17.73
CA ASN A 88 -0.37 -4.83 -18.43
C ASN A 88 0.47 -3.58 -18.16
N SER A 89 0.51 -2.68 -19.14
CA SER A 89 1.33 -1.49 -19.07
C SER A 89 0.61 -0.25 -19.59
N ALA A 90 0.60 0.80 -18.77
CA ALA A 90 0.20 2.14 -19.16
C ALA A 90 1.43 2.87 -19.70
N ASN A 91 1.54 2.96 -21.02
CA ASN A 91 2.71 3.52 -21.70
C ASN A 91 2.66 5.04 -21.78
N ALA A 92 3.84 5.66 -21.67
CA ALA A 92 4.01 7.10 -21.88
C ALA A 92 3.60 7.56 -23.29
N ASN A 93 3.21 8.83 -23.38
CA ASN A 93 2.97 9.52 -24.65
C ASN A 93 3.74 10.86 -24.69
N SER A 94 3.55 11.64 -25.76
CA SER A 94 4.21 12.94 -25.94
C SER A 94 3.88 13.98 -24.85
N ASN A 95 2.86 13.73 -24.04
CA ASN A 95 2.31 14.68 -23.07
C ASN A 95 2.55 14.22 -21.61
N GLY A 96 3.13 13.05 -21.38
CA GLY A 96 3.40 12.54 -20.02
C GLY A 96 3.48 11.01 -19.92
N GLY A 97 3.75 10.53 -18.70
CA GLY A 97 3.76 9.09 -18.41
C GLY A 97 2.36 8.48 -18.36
N GLY A 98 2.23 7.18 -18.68
CA GLY A 98 0.98 6.45 -18.48
C GLY A 98 0.70 6.25 -16.99
N VAL A 99 -0.58 6.13 -16.62
CA VAL A 99 -1.01 6.06 -15.21
C VAL A 99 -1.98 4.89 -15.03
N GLY A 100 -1.82 4.10 -13.96
CA GLY A 100 -2.63 2.91 -13.71
C GLY A 100 -2.28 1.78 -14.67
N GLY A 101 -1.17 1.09 -14.43
CA GLY A 101 -0.65 0.06 -15.32
C GLY A 101 -1.64 -1.06 -15.61
N ALA A 102 -2.44 -1.45 -14.60
CA ALA A 102 -3.61 -2.30 -14.78
C ALA A 102 -4.86 -1.44 -15.01
N ILE A 103 -5.23 -0.65 -14.00
CA ILE A 103 -6.52 0.03 -13.93
C ILE A 103 -6.31 1.52 -13.67
N TYR A 104 -6.96 2.35 -14.47
CA TYR A 104 -7.15 3.77 -14.20
C TYR A 104 -8.62 4.03 -13.88
N ASN A 105 -8.92 4.47 -12.67
CA ASN A 105 -10.27 4.67 -12.16
C ASN A 105 -10.57 6.13 -11.82
N VAL A 106 -11.59 6.68 -12.46
CA VAL A 106 -12.20 7.98 -12.11
C VAL A 106 -13.64 7.79 -11.59
N GLY A 107 -14.30 6.71 -12.00
CA GLY A 107 -15.63 6.34 -11.53
C GLY A 107 -15.59 5.42 -10.30
N THR A 108 -16.43 4.39 -10.32
CA THR A 108 -16.51 3.38 -9.26
C THR A 108 -15.82 2.11 -9.68
N LEU A 109 -14.90 1.62 -8.85
CA LEU A 109 -14.18 0.36 -9.04
C LEU A 109 -14.46 -0.60 -7.88
N THR A 110 -14.79 -1.83 -8.20
CA THR A 110 -14.77 -2.95 -7.26
C THR A 110 -13.95 -4.10 -7.83
N VAL A 111 -12.97 -4.57 -7.08
CA VAL A 111 -12.15 -5.73 -7.42
C VAL A 111 -12.31 -6.78 -6.32
N ASN A 112 -12.77 -7.96 -6.65
CA ASN A 112 -13.01 -9.06 -5.71
C ASN A 112 -12.27 -10.32 -6.16
N SER A 113 -11.63 -11.03 -5.23
CA SER A 113 -11.08 -12.36 -5.47
C SER A 113 -10.14 -12.43 -6.69
N SER A 114 -9.49 -11.32 -7.01
CA SER A 114 -8.77 -11.11 -8.27
C SER A 114 -7.29 -10.85 -8.04
N THR A 115 -6.48 -11.17 -9.05
CA THR A 115 -5.03 -10.98 -9.02
C THR A 115 -4.59 -9.93 -10.02
N LEU A 116 -3.90 -8.89 -9.54
CA LEU A 116 -3.23 -7.86 -10.36
C LEU A 116 -1.73 -8.01 -10.16
N THR A 117 -1.04 -8.60 -11.13
CA THR A 117 0.39 -8.90 -10.99
C THR A 117 1.24 -8.41 -12.15
N ASN A 118 2.47 -7.98 -11.87
CA ASN A 118 3.44 -7.57 -12.88
C ASN A 118 2.93 -6.46 -13.81
N ASN A 119 2.02 -5.60 -13.31
CA ASN A 119 1.54 -4.46 -14.09
C ASN A 119 2.47 -3.26 -13.89
N SER A 120 2.55 -2.39 -14.90
CA SER A 120 3.48 -1.28 -14.89
C SER A 120 2.92 0.02 -15.43
N SER A 121 3.29 1.13 -14.81
CA SER A 121 3.11 2.47 -15.39
C SER A 121 4.45 3.02 -15.83
N VAL A 122 4.52 3.49 -17.08
CA VAL A 122 5.76 3.95 -17.70
C VAL A 122 5.81 5.47 -17.71
N HIS A 123 6.83 6.02 -17.05
CA HIS A 123 7.21 7.42 -17.16
C HIS A 123 7.87 7.72 -18.51
N ALA A 124 7.59 8.89 -19.09
CA ALA A 124 8.10 9.26 -20.41
C ALA A 124 9.63 9.48 -20.46
N CYS A 125 10.27 9.63 -19.30
CA CYS A 125 11.68 9.96 -19.19
C CYS A 125 12.42 9.04 -18.22
N ALA A 126 13.68 8.75 -18.51
CA ALA A 126 14.54 7.97 -17.62
C ALA A 126 15.16 8.81 -16.47
N ASN A 127 15.17 10.14 -16.57
CA ASN A 127 15.90 11.03 -15.65
C ASN A 127 14.97 11.95 -14.82
N PHE A 128 15.40 12.32 -13.61
CA PHE A 128 14.70 13.18 -12.64
C PHE A 128 14.39 14.62 -13.12
N ASN A 129 14.98 15.08 -14.23
CA ASN A 129 14.84 16.46 -14.71
C ASN A 129 13.70 16.67 -15.70
N CYS A 130 12.79 15.70 -15.86
CA CYS A 130 11.64 15.89 -16.74
C CYS A 130 10.53 16.70 -16.06
N LEU A 131 10.07 17.74 -16.78
CA LEU A 131 8.91 18.57 -16.45
C LEU A 131 7.57 17.83 -16.59
N TYR A 132 7.57 16.62 -17.14
CA TYR A 132 6.37 15.84 -17.39
C TYR A 132 5.97 15.03 -16.16
N THR A 133 4.69 15.10 -15.79
CA THR A 133 4.07 14.26 -14.75
C THR A 133 3.67 12.88 -15.33
N GLY A 134 3.45 11.88 -14.48
CA GLY A 134 2.92 10.56 -14.86
C GLY A 134 3.86 9.39 -14.54
N GLY A 135 3.53 8.18 -15.03
CA GLY A 135 4.24 6.95 -14.66
C GLY A 135 3.83 6.41 -13.29
N GLU A 136 2.64 6.77 -12.81
CA GLU A 136 2.19 6.50 -11.44
C GLU A 136 1.22 5.33 -11.39
N ALA A 137 1.14 4.65 -10.24
CA ALA A 137 0.34 3.43 -10.05
C ALA A 137 0.69 2.29 -11.02
N GLY A 138 1.56 1.38 -10.61
CA GLY A 138 1.86 0.17 -11.39
C GLY A 138 0.62 -0.71 -11.58
N ALA A 139 -0.26 -0.79 -10.59
CA ALA A 139 -1.54 -1.50 -10.70
C ALA A 139 -2.72 -0.54 -10.86
N ILE A 140 -3.15 0.12 -9.77
CA ILE A 140 -4.41 0.86 -9.71
C ILE A 140 -4.15 2.32 -9.41
N TYR A 141 -4.53 3.20 -10.34
CA TYR A 141 -4.73 4.61 -10.03
C TYR A 141 -6.21 4.85 -9.75
N SER A 142 -6.54 5.50 -8.64
CA SER A 142 -7.90 5.93 -8.32
C SER A 142 -7.96 7.41 -8.01
N ASN A 143 -8.88 8.09 -8.69
CA ASN A 143 -9.37 9.42 -8.32
C ASN A 143 -10.88 9.42 -8.01
N GLY A 144 -11.53 8.26 -8.10
CA GLY A 144 -12.92 8.03 -7.73
C GLY A 144 -13.03 7.15 -6.49
N THR A 145 -14.10 6.35 -6.43
CA THR A 145 -14.29 5.35 -5.36
C THR A 145 -13.74 4.01 -5.81
N ALA A 146 -12.92 3.37 -4.97
CA ALA A 146 -12.37 2.05 -5.22
C ALA A 146 -12.48 1.15 -3.99
N THR A 147 -12.82 -0.12 -4.24
CA THR A 147 -12.79 -1.17 -3.23
C THR A 147 -12.05 -2.38 -3.77
N LEU A 148 -11.12 -2.91 -2.98
CA LEU A 148 -10.35 -4.12 -3.25
C LEU A 148 -10.64 -5.13 -2.13
N ASN A 149 -11.18 -6.29 -2.45
CA ASN A 149 -11.55 -7.32 -1.48
C ASN A 149 -10.96 -8.68 -1.86
N HIS A 150 -10.42 -9.43 -0.89
CA HIS A 150 -9.98 -10.81 -1.10
C HIS A 150 -8.99 -10.96 -2.26
N SER A 151 -8.13 -9.95 -2.47
CA SER A 151 -7.41 -9.77 -3.72
C SER A 151 -5.90 -9.68 -3.52
N THR A 152 -5.18 -9.88 -4.61
CA THR A 152 -3.73 -10.02 -4.61
C THR A 152 -3.12 -9.02 -5.59
N LEU A 153 -2.30 -8.09 -5.10
CA LEU A 153 -1.60 -7.07 -5.89
C LEU A 153 -0.08 -7.25 -5.73
N ASN A 154 0.56 -7.89 -6.71
CA ASN A 154 1.94 -8.36 -6.56
C ASN A 154 2.85 -7.85 -7.67
N ASP A 155 4.08 -7.46 -7.30
CA ASP A 155 5.13 -7.15 -8.27
C ASP A 155 4.73 -6.07 -9.29
N ASN A 156 3.87 -5.15 -8.89
CA ASN A 156 3.50 -4.03 -9.74
C ASN A 156 4.50 -2.90 -9.56
N SER A 157 4.81 -2.20 -10.66
CA SER A 157 5.88 -1.21 -10.67
C SER A 157 5.47 0.10 -11.33
N ALA A 158 5.77 1.20 -10.66
CA ALA A 158 5.63 2.54 -11.22
C ALA A 158 7.01 3.12 -11.49
N SER A 159 7.35 3.31 -12.76
CA SER A 159 8.63 3.98 -13.11
C SER A 159 8.57 5.50 -12.99
N GLY A 160 7.40 6.05 -12.67
CA GLY A 160 7.22 7.44 -12.26
C GLY A 160 7.55 7.65 -10.78
N TYR A 161 6.89 8.65 -10.19
CA TYR A 161 7.23 9.11 -8.84
C TYR A 161 6.42 8.43 -7.74
N HIS A 162 5.27 7.84 -8.06
CA HIS A 162 4.25 7.57 -7.04
C HIS A 162 3.53 6.24 -7.21
N GLY A 163 3.34 5.52 -6.10
CA GLY A 163 2.45 4.37 -5.96
C GLY A 163 2.88 3.16 -6.79
N GLY A 164 3.69 2.26 -6.25
CA GLY A 164 4.12 1.08 -7.00
C GLY A 164 2.97 0.13 -7.31
N GLY A 165 2.13 -0.15 -6.32
CA GLY A 165 0.88 -0.87 -6.50
C GLY A 165 -0.28 0.10 -6.77
N ILE A 166 -0.57 0.94 -5.79
CA ILE A 166 -1.76 1.80 -5.79
C ILE A 166 -1.36 3.27 -5.66
N TYR A 167 -2.03 4.13 -6.42
CA TYR A 167 -2.10 5.55 -6.16
C TYR A 167 -3.57 5.95 -5.93
N ASN A 168 -3.91 6.29 -4.68
CA ASN A 168 -5.13 7.02 -4.37
C ASN A 168 -4.83 8.54 -4.37
N HIS A 169 -5.39 9.27 -5.34
CA HIS A 169 -5.23 10.72 -5.39
C HIS A 169 -6.27 11.36 -4.45
N THR A 170 -7.32 12.00 -4.96
CA THR A 170 -8.36 12.62 -4.12
C THR A 170 -9.56 11.71 -3.85
N GLY A 171 -9.40 10.41 -4.10
CA GLY A 171 -10.45 9.41 -4.03
C GLY A 171 -10.66 8.78 -2.65
N ILE A 172 -11.64 7.89 -2.58
CA ILE A 172 -11.87 7.00 -1.44
C ILE A 172 -11.43 5.60 -1.87
N PHE A 173 -10.48 5.01 -1.15
CA PHE A 173 -9.98 3.67 -1.41
C PHE A 173 -10.08 2.81 -0.15
N THR A 174 -10.85 1.74 -0.23
CA THR A 174 -10.91 0.70 0.81
C THR A 174 -10.28 -0.59 0.32
N ILE A 175 -9.38 -1.15 1.13
CA ILE A 175 -8.73 -2.45 0.88
C ILE A 175 -9.08 -3.38 2.05
N ASN A 176 -9.68 -4.53 1.74
CA ASN A 176 -10.09 -5.52 2.71
C ASN A 176 -9.52 -6.89 2.36
N ASP A 177 -9.07 -7.63 3.38
CA ASP A 177 -8.78 -9.07 3.29
C ASP A 177 -7.85 -9.42 2.12
N SER A 178 -6.85 -8.57 1.86
CA SER A 178 -6.06 -8.60 0.63
C SER A 178 -4.56 -8.64 0.92
N THR A 179 -3.79 -9.02 -0.09
CA THR A 179 -2.32 -9.04 -0.04
C THR A 179 -1.75 -8.11 -1.09
N LEU A 180 -0.89 -7.19 -0.65
CA LEU A 180 -0.08 -6.33 -1.51
C LEU A 180 1.38 -6.66 -1.25
N SER A 181 2.10 -7.20 -2.23
CA SER A 181 3.49 -7.64 -2.03
C SER A 181 4.41 -7.27 -3.18
N GLY A 182 5.67 -6.95 -2.89
CA GLY A 182 6.71 -6.73 -3.91
C GLY A 182 6.43 -5.53 -4.84
N ASN A 183 5.53 -4.63 -4.44
CA ASN A 183 5.18 -3.47 -5.25
C ASN A 183 6.25 -2.38 -5.09
N THR A 184 6.65 -1.76 -6.20
CA THR A 184 7.81 -0.86 -6.21
C THR A 184 7.55 0.44 -6.95
N THR A 185 8.09 1.53 -6.43
CA THR A 185 8.12 2.81 -7.12
C THR A 185 9.46 3.49 -6.92
N ARG A 186 9.77 4.46 -7.79
CA ARG A 186 11.03 5.17 -7.67
C ARG A 186 11.07 6.12 -6.48
N VAL A 187 9.96 6.75 -6.10
CA VAL A 187 9.99 7.85 -5.10
C VAL A 187 9.10 7.60 -3.89
N ASN A 188 7.76 7.71 -4.01
CA ASN A 188 6.88 7.64 -2.83
C ASN A 188 5.85 6.53 -2.92
N GLY A 189 5.76 5.70 -1.87
CA GLY A 189 4.71 4.69 -1.73
C GLY A 189 4.99 3.44 -2.56
N GLY A 190 5.86 2.56 -2.07
CA GLY A 190 6.22 1.32 -2.78
C GLY A 190 4.99 0.44 -3.00
N GLY A 191 4.25 0.17 -1.93
CA GLY A 191 2.91 -0.38 -2.01
C GLY A 191 1.88 0.64 -2.49
N ILE A 192 1.67 1.68 -1.68
CA ILE A 192 0.55 2.62 -1.83
C ILE A 192 1.04 4.05 -1.65
N PHE A 193 0.60 4.93 -2.54
CA PHE A 193 0.64 6.38 -2.33
C PHE A 193 -0.78 6.92 -2.17
N ASN A 194 -1.04 7.62 -1.06
CA ASN A 194 -2.29 8.34 -0.81
C ASN A 194 -2.01 9.84 -0.77
N ASN A 195 -2.71 10.63 -1.58
CA ASN A 195 -2.45 12.07 -1.74
C ASN A 195 -3.74 12.89 -1.69
N ALA A 196 -4.09 13.38 -0.50
CA ALA A 196 -5.35 14.07 -0.20
C ALA A 196 -6.63 13.22 -0.35
N GLY A 197 -6.48 11.90 -0.42
CA GLY A 197 -7.59 10.94 -0.44
C GLY A 197 -7.84 10.28 0.92
N GLU A 198 -8.91 9.51 1.00
CA GLU A 198 -9.23 8.65 2.15
C GLU A 198 -8.81 7.21 1.84
N LEU A 199 -7.92 6.66 2.67
CA LEU A 199 -7.40 5.30 2.53
C LEU A 199 -7.70 4.47 3.79
N ALA A 200 -8.47 3.39 3.62
CA ALA A 200 -8.74 2.40 4.65
C ALA A 200 -8.13 1.05 4.28
N ILE A 201 -7.33 0.49 5.18
CA ILE A 201 -6.62 -0.78 5.04
C ILE A 201 -7.05 -1.71 6.18
N ASN A 202 -7.82 -2.75 5.88
CA ASN A 202 -8.41 -3.65 6.86
C ASN A 202 -8.04 -5.11 6.57
N ASN A 203 -7.49 -5.83 7.54
CA ASN A 203 -7.13 -7.25 7.36
C ASN A 203 -6.17 -7.47 6.16
N VAL A 204 -5.22 -6.56 5.96
CA VAL A 204 -4.32 -6.59 4.80
C VAL A 204 -2.92 -7.00 5.20
N THR A 205 -2.29 -7.84 4.38
CA THR A 205 -0.84 -8.00 4.40
C THR A 205 -0.21 -7.10 3.35
N LEU A 206 0.61 -6.13 3.77
CA LEU A 206 1.35 -5.24 2.89
C LEU A 206 2.86 -5.45 3.12
N SER A 207 3.52 -6.12 2.18
CA SER A 207 4.90 -6.55 2.36
C SER A 207 5.82 -6.21 1.21
N ASP A 208 7.12 -6.16 1.50
CA ASP A 208 8.19 -6.10 0.50
C ASP A 208 8.05 -4.91 -0.47
N GLY A 209 7.35 -3.86 -0.02
CA GLY A 209 7.18 -2.62 -0.75
C GLY A 209 8.48 -1.81 -0.70
N THR A 210 8.92 -1.31 -1.85
CA THR A 210 10.19 -0.54 -1.94
C THR A 210 9.97 0.83 -2.60
N ALA A 211 10.50 1.87 -1.96
CA ALA A 211 10.46 3.26 -2.44
C ALA A 211 11.64 4.08 -1.89
N ILE A 212 11.73 5.36 -2.25
CA ILE A 212 12.62 6.29 -1.52
C ILE A 212 11.99 6.63 -0.16
N ASP A 213 10.70 6.94 -0.12
CA ASP A 213 9.94 7.21 1.10
C ASP A 213 8.63 6.40 1.12
N GLY A 214 8.26 5.88 2.30
CA GLY A 214 7.05 5.08 2.48
C GLY A 214 7.08 3.77 1.69
N GLY A 215 7.88 2.80 2.15
CA GLY A 215 8.06 1.53 1.43
C GLY A 215 6.73 0.78 1.26
N GLY A 216 5.95 0.70 2.35
CA GLY A 216 4.58 0.21 2.31
C GLY A 216 3.62 1.31 1.84
N VAL A 217 3.46 2.35 2.66
CA VAL A 217 2.49 3.44 2.46
C VAL A 217 3.20 4.78 2.56
N TYR A 218 2.97 5.64 1.57
CA TYR A 218 3.22 7.06 1.70
C TYR A 218 1.89 7.80 1.71
N ASN A 219 1.62 8.51 2.80
CA ASN A 219 0.40 9.27 3.01
C ASN A 219 0.71 10.76 3.10
N LYS A 220 0.14 11.56 2.20
CA LYS A 220 0.30 13.00 2.16
C LYS A 220 -1.05 13.69 2.09
N ASP A 221 -1.32 14.58 3.04
CA ASP A 221 -2.52 15.41 3.08
C ASP A 221 -3.86 14.63 3.11
N GLY A 222 -3.83 13.29 3.13
CA GLY A 222 -4.99 12.41 3.14
C GLY A 222 -5.15 11.70 4.48
N ASP A 223 -6.33 11.12 4.70
CA ASP A 223 -6.60 10.31 5.88
C ASP A 223 -6.21 8.85 5.64
N LEU A 224 -5.53 8.27 6.61
CA LEU A 224 -5.05 6.89 6.60
C LEU A 224 -5.57 6.15 7.83
N VAL A 225 -6.37 5.11 7.60
CA VAL A 225 -6.80 4.18 8.64
C VAL A 225 -6.27 2.78 8.32
N ILE A 226 -5.53 2.21 9.27
CA ILE A 226 -5.02 0.83 9.19
C ILE A 226 -5.56 0.07 10.39
N SER A 227 -6.23 -1.06 10.13
CA SER A 227 -6.82 -1.91 11.16
C SER A 227 -6.54 -3.38 10.90
N ASN A 228 -6.19 -4.13 11.94
CA ASN A 228 -6.03 -5.60 11.89
C ASN A 228 -5.11 -6.08 10.77
N SER A 229 -4.09 -5.28 10.44
CA SER A 229 -3.27 -5.47 9.24
C SER A 229 -1.80 -5.65 9.61
N THR A 230 -1.05 -6.31 8.72
CA THR A 230 0.38 -6.56 8.88
C THR A 230 1.16 -5.86 7.79
N LEU A 231 2.04 -4.96 8.17
CA LEU A 231 2.96 -4.29 7.26
C LEU A 231 4.38 -4.75 7.56
N SER A 232 4.99 -5.52 6.66
CA SER A 232 6.26 -6.19 6.96
C SER A 232 7.30 -6.14 5.85
N ASN A 233 8.57 -6.10 6.21
CA ASN A 233 9.69 -6.12 5.26
C ASN A 233 9.63 -5.03 4.19
N ASN A 234 8.92 -3.94 4.44
CA ASN A 234 8.91 -2.80 3.54
C ASN A 234 10.20 -2.00 3.75
N SER A 235 10.76 -1.48 2.67
CA SER A 235 12.08 -0.86 2.68
C SER A 235 12.11 0.47 1.95
N THR A 236 12.89 1.39 2.50
CA THR A 236 13.10 2.73 1.96
C THR A 236 14.57 3.10 1.96
N THR A 237 14.97 3.98 1.05
CA THR A 237 16.30 4.61 1.09
C THR A 237 16.32 5.93 1.87
N HIS A 238 15.17 6.47 2.28
CA HIS A 238 15.07 7.62 3.16
C HIS A 238 14.34 7.30 4.45
N SER A 239 13.02 7.53 4.53
CA SER A 239 12.27 7.44 5.79
C SER A 239 10.95 6.69 5.66
N GLY A 240 10.46 6.19 6.79
CA GLY A 240 9.18 5.48 6.86
C GLY A 240 9.23 4.16 6.11
N GLY A 241 10.04 3.21 6.60
CA GLY A 241 10.21 1.91 5.94
C GLY A 241 8.86 1.24 5.65
N SER A 242 7.95 1.30 6.62
CA SER A 242 6.55 0.91 6.44
C SER A 242 5.67 2.09 6.01
N ILE A 243 5.60 3.15 6.81
CA ILE A 243 4.68 4.26 6.63
C ILE A 243 5.44 5.59 6.69
N TYR A 244 5.21 6.45 5.70
CA TYR A 244 5.62 7.85 5.70
C TYR A 244 4.37 8.73 5.70
N HIS A 245 4.11 9.46 6.78
CA HIS A 245 2.88 10.25 6.99
C HIS A 245 3.17 11.74 7.16
N ILE A 246 2.66 12.59 6.25
CA ILE A 246 2.89 14.04 6.27
C ILE A 246 1.65 14.85 5.84
N GLY A 247 1.73 16.16 6.08
CA GLY A 247 0.74 17.11 5.61
C GLY A 247 -0.39 17.32 6.61
N SER A 248 -1.60 17.54 6.10
CA SER A 248 -2.76 17.95 6.92
C SER A 248 -3.69 16.81 7.36
N GLY A 249 -3.59 15.63 6.74
CA GLY A 249 -4.44 14.49 7.05
C GLY A 249 -4.02 13.73 8.31
N THR A 250 -4.88 12.81 8.77
CA THR A 250 -4.66 12.03 9.99
C THR A 250 -4.23 10.59 9.69
N MET A 251 -3.42 10.02 10.58
CA MET A 251 -3.09 8.59 10.55
C MET A 251 -3.61 7.89 11.79
N ASN A 252 -4.30 6.77 11.60
CA ASN A 252 -4.80 5.94 12.67
C ASN A 252 -4.45 4.46 12.45
N VAL A 253 -3.57 3.92 13.29
CA VAL A 253 -3.12 2.52 13.22
C VAL A 253 -3.66 1.77 14.44
N ARG A 254 -4.41 0.69 14.21
CA ARG A 254 -5.04 -0.09 15.27
C ARG A 254 -4.90 -1.59 15.08
N ASN A 255 -4.67 -2.32 16.17
CA ASN A 255 -4.66 -3.79 16.16
C ASN A 255 -3.72 -4.36 15.09
N SER A 256 -2.60 -3.68 14.82
CA SER A 256 -1.79 -3.90 13.63
C SER A 256 -0.37 -4.29 13.98
N THR A 257 0.28 -5.03 13.08
CA THR A 257 1.68 -5.45 13.22
C THR A 257 2.54 -4.76 12.18
N LEU A 258 3.57 -4.02 12.61
CA LEU A 258 4.60 -3.45 11.75
C LEU A 258 5.93 -4.11 12.10
N SER A 259 6.39 -5.04 11.25
CA SER A 259 7.55 -5.88 11.56
C SER A 259 8.60 -5.92 10.46
N GLY A 260 9.88 -5.80 10.81
CA GLY A 260 10.98 -6.02 9.87
C GLY A 260 11.12 -4.94 8.80
N ASN A 261 10.52 -3.77 8.99
CA ASN A 261 10.60 -2.68 8.01
C ASN A 261 11.92 -1.90 8.18
N SER A 262 12.42 -1.31 7.10
CA SER A 262 13.74 -0.67 7.08
C SER A 262 13.79 0.71 6.40
N ALA A 263 14.52 1.63 7.02
CA ALA A 263 14.91 2.92 6.49
C ALA A 263 16.45 2.96 6.33
N LEU A 264 16.93 2.68 5.13
CA LEU A 264 18.35 2.49 4.79
C LEU A 264 19.11 3.79 4.49
N GLY A 265 18.50 4.96 4.70
CA GLY A 265 19.14 6.23 4.43
C GLY A 265 20.27 6.55 5.41
N GLU A 266 21.50 6.65 4.91
CA GLU A 266 22.71 6.91 5.71
C GLU A 266 22.85 8.36 6.20
N SER A 267 21.99 9.28 5.74
CA SER A 267 22.07 10.68 6.15
C SER A 267 21.53 10.89 7.56
N SER A 268 22.27 11.64 8.38
CA SER A 268 21.83 12.06 9.71
C SER A 268 20.51 12.81 9.62
N GLY A 269 19.44 12.29 10.23
CA GLY A 269 18.10 12.88 10.16
C GLY A 269 17.15 12.24 9.15
N LEU A 270 17.42 10.99 8.73
CA LEU A 270 16.44 10.10 8.12
C LEU A 270 16.09 9.00 9.13
N GLY A 271 14.87 8.44 9.07
CA GLY A 271 14.45 7.56 10.17
C GLY A 271 13.05 7.00 10.11
N GLY A 272 12.64 6.41 11.23
CA GLY A 272 11.33 5.75 11.34
C GLY A 272 11.33 4.45 10.56
N GLY A 273 12.14 3.47 10.98
CA GLY A 273 12.28 2.19 10.26
C GLY A 273 10.94 1.52 10.00
N ALA A 274 9.97 1.68 10.92
CA ALA A 274 8.56 1.45 10.62
C ALA A 274 7.87 2.74 10.15
N ILE A 275 7.79 3.74 11.03
CA ILE A 275 6.91 4.90 10.83
C ILE A 275 7.73 6.19 10.90
N TYR A 276 7.64 7.00 9.85
CA TYR A 276 7.93 8.43 9.91
C TYR A 276 6.62 9.22 9.93
N SER A 277 6.48 10.16 10.88
CA SER A 277 5.27 10.96 11.01
C SER A 277 5.56 12.45 11.26
N ALA A 278 5.14 13.30 10.33
CA ALA A 278 5.14 14.76 10.45
C ALA A 278 3.73 15.37 10.36
N ALA A 279 2.71 14.56 10.66
CA ALA A 279 1.31 14.95 10.75
C ALA A 279 0.63 14.21 11.92
N THR A 280 -0.60 14.60 12.28
CA THR A 280 -1.30 14.01 13.43
C THR A 280 -1.46 12.49 13.28
N ALA A 281 -1.03 11.76 14.32
CA ALA A 281 -1.00 10.31 14.32
C ALA A 281 -1.48 9.73 15.65
N LEU A 282 -2.24 8.63 15.56
CA LEU A 282 -2.68 7.80 16.68
C LEU A 282 -2.36 6.34 16.39
N ILE A 283 -1.69 5.69 17.34
CA ILE A 283 -1.35 4.27 17.29
C ILE A 283 -1.93 3.61 18.53
N LEU A 284 -2.73 2.56 18.36
CA LEU A 284 -3.33 1.83 19.46
C LEU A 284 -3.25 0.33 19.24
N ASN A 285 -3.09 -0.45 20.31
CA ASN A 285 -3.20 -1.90 20.27
C ASN A 285 -2.28 -2.55 19.22
N SER A 286 -1.11 -1.98 18.96
CA SER A 286 -0.28 -2.35 17.81
C SER A 286 1.10 -2.82 18.23
N THR A 287 1.70 -3.67 17.40
CA THR A 287 3.02 -4.27 17.63
C THR A 287 4.00 -3.77 16.57
N ILE A 288 5.02 -3.02 16.99
CA ILE A 288 6.04 -2.39 16.12
C ILE A 288 7.40 -2.95 16.51
N VAL A 289 7.90 -3.94 15.77
CA VAL A 289 9.06 -4.74 16.22
C VAL A 289 10.03 -5.07 15.09
N ASN A 290 11.30 -5.31 15.42
CA ASN A 290 12.34 -5.66 14.44
C ASN A 290 12.50 -4.66 13.29
N ASN A 291 12.09 -3.41 13.46
CA ASN A 291 12.27 -2.39 12.43
C ASN A 291 13.64 -1.72 12.61
N SER A 292 14.19 -1.23 11.51
CA SER A 292 15.56 -0.70 11.50
C SER A 292 15.65 0.63 10.77
N ALA A 293 16.43 1.56 11.30
CA ALA A 293 16.81 2.78 10.63
C ALA A 293 18.32 3.02 10.78
N LEU A 294 18.99 3.44 9.70
CA LEU A 294 20.40 3.84 9.79
C LEU A 294 20.59 5.22 10.43
N GLY A 295 19.55 6.05 10.48
CA GLY A 295 19.57 7.36 11.14
C GLY A 295 18.95 7.36 12.53
N VAL A 296 17.66 7.67 12.64
CA VAL A 296 16.97 7.84 13.93
C VAL A 296 15.65 7.06 13.99
N GLY A 297 15.16 6.70 15.18
CA GLY A 297 13.81 6.14 15.31
C GLY A 297 13.69 4.79 14.63
N GLY A 298 14.28 3.72 15.19
CA GLY A 298 14.26 2.40 14.54
C GLY A 298 12.83 1.89 14.32
N GLY A 299 11.95 2.10 15.30
CA GLY A 299 10.51 1.89 15.15
C GLY A 299 9.85 3.14 14.57
N ILE A 300 9.79 4.20 15.38
CA ILE A 300 9.03 5.41 15.06
C ILE A 300 9.93 6.64 15.11
N TRP A 301 9.76 7.53 14.13
CA TRP A 301 10.22 8.91 14.22
C TRP A 301 9.08 9.88 13.99
N ASN A 302 8.78 10.73 14.98
CA ASN A 302 7.75 11.77 14.85
C ASN A 302 8.32 13.19 15.03
N THR A 303 7.88 14.13 14.21
CA THR A 303 8.27 15.56 14.27
C THR A 303 7.15 16.49 14.71
N VAL A 304 5.93 15.96 14.79
CA VAL A 304 4.74 16.61 15.36
C VAL A 304 4.09 15.66 16.38
N PRO A 305 3.10 16.10 17.18
CA PRO A 305 2.49 15.24 18.19
C PRO A 305 1.97 13.91 17.64
N LEU A 306 2.43 12.81 18.26
CA LEU A 306 1.95 11.45 18.01
C LEU A 306 1.44 10.87 19.33
N SER A 307 0.25 10.26 19.32
CA SER A 307 -0.28 9.54 20.48
C SER A 307 -0.13 8.03 20.30
N ILE A 308 0.30 7.33 21.35
CA ILE A 308 0.45 5.87 21.34
C ILE A 308 -0.09 5.27 22.65
N GLY A 309 -0.83 4.17 22.56
CA GLY A 309 -1.37 3.49 23.75
C GLY A 309 -1.55 2.01 23.54
N ASN A 310 -1.47 1.23 24.63
CA ASN A 310 -1.68 -0.20 24.62
C ASN A 310 -0.88 -0.92 23.51
N SER A 311 0.36 -0.50 23.26
CA SER A 311 1.14 -0.93 22.10
C SER A 311 2.51 -1.47 22.51
N ILE A 312 3.06 -2.36 21.69
CA ILE A 312 4.37 -2.97 21.91
C ILE A 312 5.35 -2.36 20.91
N VAL A 313 6.42 -1.73 21.39
CA VAL A 313 7.49 -1.18 20.57
C VAL A 313 8.83 -1.67 21.11
N VAL A 314 9.29 -2.81 20.59
CA VAL A 314 10.46 -3.53 21.11
C VAL A 314 11.33 -4.10 19.99
N GLY A 315 12.64 -4.20 20.23
CA GLY A 315 13.57 -4.84 19.31
C GLY A 315 13.81 -4.06 18.03
N ASN A 316 13.50 -2.76 18.02
CA ASN A 316 13.83 -1.90 16.90
C ASN A 316 15.26 -1.36 17.02
N THR A 317 15.88 -1.00 15.89
CA THR A 317 17.30 -0.64 15.84
C THR A 317 17.52 0.69 15.13
N ALA A 318 18.24 1.60 15.80
CA ALA A 318 18.79 2.82 15.24
C ALA A 318 19.96 3.32 16.11
N PRO A 319 20.86 4.16 15.57
CA PRO A 319 21.87 4.86 16.38
C PRO A 319 21.30 5.69 17.55
N THR A 320 20.13 6.30 17.35
CA THR A 320 19.45 7.18 18.32
C THR A 320 17.95 6.93 18.30
N GLY A 321 17.30 7.00 19.47
CA GLY A 321 15.89 6.61 19.64
C GLY A 321 15.57 5.24 19.01
N LYS A 322 16.22 4.16 19.48
CA LYS A 322 16.09 2.81 18.90
C LYS A 322 14.63 2.40 18.67
N GLU A 323 13.79 2.62 19.67
CA GLU A 323 12.36 2.36 19.59
C GLU A 323 11.64 3.57 19.00
N ILE A 324 11.77 4.71 19.66
CA ILE A 324 11.10 5.96 19.26
C ILE A 324 12.04 7.15 19.37
N ARG A 325 12.12 7.94 18.31
CA ARG A 325 12.67 9.30 18.32
C ARG A 325 11.53 10.31 18.18
N SER A 326 11.42 11.28 19.09
CA SER A 326 10.39 12.32 19.03
C SER A 326 10.94 13.75 19.04
N ASN A 327 10.61 14.55 18.03
CA ASN A 327 10.90 15.98 17.95
C ASN A 327 9.65 16.87 18.15
N GLY A 328 8.45 16.28 18.16
CA GLY A 328 7.18 17.01 18.20
C GLY A 328 6.30 16.77 19.43
N THR A 329 6.75 15.93 20.37
CA THR A 329 6.02 15.33 21.50
C THR A 329 5.46 13.95 21.19
N LEU A 330 5.76 12.99 22.07
CA LEU A 330 5.06 11.72 22.17
C LEU A 330 4.06 11.80 23.31
N ASN A 331 2.79 11.52 23.04
CA ASN A 331 1.75 11.43 24.03
C ASN A 331 1.45 9.95 24.31
N SER A 332 2.10 9.39 25.33
CA SER A 332 1.76 8.04 25.79
C SER A 332 0.40 8.05 26.48
N LEU A 333 -0.51 7.20 25.99
CA LEU A 333 -1.82 6.95 26.57
C LEU A 333 -1.79 5.80 27.59
N GLY A 334 -0.60 5.29 27.92
CA GLY A 334 -0.39 4.21 28.88
C GLY A 334 -0.45 2.80 28.28
N HIS A 335 -0.09 1.82 29.12
CA HIS A 335 -0.13 0.39 28.83
C HIS A 335 0.75 -0.03 27.64
N ASN A 336 1.79 0.75 27.32
CA ASN A 336 2.74 0.37 26.30
C ASN A 336 3.87 -0.50 26.87
N LEU A 337 4.45 -1.37 26.04
CA LEU A 337 5.68 -2.10 26.35
C LEU A 337 6.81 -1.59 25.45
N PHE A 338 7.83 -0.99 26.05
CA PHE A 338 8.96 -0.39 25.32
C PHE A 338 10.27 -1.15 25.52
N GLY A 339 11.07 -1.17 24.45
CA GLY A 339 12.49 -1.47 24.49
C GLY A 339 12.85 -2.89 24.89
N GLU A 340 14.10 -3.05 25.32
CA GLU A 340 14.69 -4.33 25.75
C GLU A 340 15.75 -4.08 26.82
N ASN A 341 16.05 -5.11 27.61
CA ASN A 341 17.14 -5.09 28.61
C ASN A 341 17.05 -3.91 29.60
N ALA A 342 15.83 -3.59 30.03
CA ALA A 342 15.50 -2.47 30.92
C ALA A 342 15.79 -1.07 30.35
N GLU A 343 16.02 -0.95 29.05
CA GLU A 343 16.20 0.32 28.35
C GLU A 343 14.98 0.58 27.44
N ALA A 344 14.26 1.68 27.68
CA ALA A 344 13.04 2.00 26.93
C ALA A 344 13.30 2.31 25.44
N GLY A 345 14.52 2.72 25.09
CA GLY A 345 14.88 3.10 23.73
C GLY A 345 14.13 4.33 23.19
N LEU A 346 13.59 5.16 24.09
CA LEU A 346 12.91 6.42 23.79
C LEU A 346 13.91 7.58 23.79
N GLU A 347 13.77 8.49 22.84
CA GLU A 347 14.55 9.73 22.80
C GLU A 347 13.68 10.93 22.42
N GLY A 348 13.72 11.99 23.23
CA GLY A 348 12.82 13.14 23.09
C GLY A 348 11.37 12.84 23.50
N ALA A 349 11.17 11.74 24.22
CA ALA A 349 9.90 11.26 24.72
C ALA A 349 10.10 10.57 26.08
N ASP A 350 9.08 10.65 26.92
CA ASP A 350 9.05 9.97 28.22
C ASP A 350 7.88 8.97 28.25
N SER A 351 8.07 7.88 28.98
CA SER A 351 6.99 6.96 29.30
C SER A 351 6.12 7.51 30.43
N VAL A 352 4.91 6.96 30.59
CA VAL A 352 4.04 7.22 31.74
C VAL A 352 4.07 6.07 32.74
N ALA A 353 3.52 6.26 33.94
CA ALA A 353 3.57 5.28 35.02
C ALA A 353 2.94 3.91 34.69
N SER A 354 1.98 3.89 33.77
CA SER A 354 1.32 2.67 33.27
C SER A 354 2.03 2.01 32.09
N ASP A 355 3.15 2.56 31.62
CA ASP A 355 3.97 1.90 30.61
C ASP A 355 5.00 0.97 31.28
N LEU A 356 5.39 -0.07 30.55
CA LEU A 356 6.38 -1.06 30.95
C LEU A 356 7.62 -0.95 30.07
N ILE A 357 8.77 -1.27 30.67
CA ILE A 357 10.03 -1.44 29.95
C ILE A 357 10.43 -2.90 30.05
N LEU A 358 10.68 -3.55 28.92
CA LEU A 358 11.00 -4.97 28.90
C LEU A 358 12.37 -5.21 29.54
N ALA A 359 12.40 -6.03 30.61
CA ALA A 359 13.63 -6.29 31.37
C ALA A 359 14.66 -7.15 30.63
N GLY A 360 14.25 -7.94 29.63
CA GLY A 360 15.10 -8.86 28.88
C GLY A 360 15.02 -8.64 27.37
N SER A 361 15.45 -9.64 26.60
CA SER A 361 15.29 -9.63 25.15
C SER A 361 13.82 -9.76 24.75
N MET A 362 13.42 -9.16 23.63
CA MET A 362 12.12 -9.28 22.99
C MET A 362 11.67 -10.73 22.84
N THR A 363 12.60 -11.64 22.60
CA THR A 363 12.35 -13.09 22.45
C THR A 363 11.81 -13.76 23.72
N THR A 364 11.85 -13.06 24.86
CA THR A 364 11.23 -13.50 26.12
C THR A 364 9.76 -13.09 26.23
N ALA A 365 9.32 -12.10 25.44
CA ALA A 365 7.98 -11.52 25.53
C ALA A 365 7.11 -11.85 24.31
N ILE A 366 7.71 -11.95 23.12
CA ILE A 366 6.99 -12.15 21.85
C ILE A 366 7.65 -13.20 20.95
N ALA A 367 6.83 -14.00 20.28
CA ALA A 367 7.23 -14.99 19.28
C ALA A 367 7.58 -14.33 17.94
N PRO A 368 8.31 -15.00 17.03
CA PRO A 368 8.50 -14.53 15.66
C PRO A 368 7.19 -14.27 14.91
N LEU A 369 7.25 -13.47 13.84
CA LEU A 369 6.12 -13.20 12.97
C LEU A 369 5.67 -14.51 12.32
N ALA A 370 4.41 -14.90 12.53
CA ALA A 370 3.85 -16.13 11.99
C ALA A 370 2.34 -16.01 11.80
N ASP A 371 1.77 -16.95 11.06
CA ASP A 371 0.32 -17.14 11.06
C ASP A 371 -0.11 -17.71 12.42
N ASN A 372 -0.78 -16.88 13.22
CA ASN A 372 -1.31 -17.24 14.53
C ASN A 372 -2.84 -17.39 14.51
N GLY A 373 -3.45 -17.68 13.36
CA GLY A 373 -4.88 -17.96 13.22
C GLY A 373 -5.77 -16.73 13.01
N GLY A 374 -5.18 -15.55 12.76
CA GLY A 374 -5.88 -14.32 12.38
C GLY A 374 -5.88 -14.09 10.87
N PRO A 375 -6.45 -12.97 10.39
CA PRO A 375 -6.48 -12.65 8.96
C PRO A 375 -5.10 -12.32 8.37
N THR A 376 -4.15 -11.91 9.21
CA THR A 376 -2.77 -11.58 8.82
C THR A 376 -1.76 -12.15 9.82
N PRO A 377 -0.48 -12.34 9.44
CA PRO A 377 0.56 -12.80 10.36
C PRO A 377 0.79 -11.83 11.51
N THR A 378 1.03 -12.33 12.72
CA THR A 378 1.23 -11.51 13.94
C THR A 378 2.40 -12.03 14.78
N HIS A 379 2.79 -11.27 15.81
CA HIS A 379 3.68 -11.75 16.87
C HIS A 379 2.85 -12.19 18.08
N MET A 380 2.84 -13.49 18.37
CA MET A 380 2.14 -14.03 19.54
C MET A 380 2.85 -13.61 20.83
N LEU A 381 2.11 -13.25 21.89
CA LEU A 381 2.68 -13.06 23.22
C LEU A 381 3.08 -14.42 23.81
N LEU A 382 4.30 -14.49 24.35
CA LEU A 382 4.78 -15.71 25.01
C LEU A 382 4.22 -15.84 26.44
N PRO A 383 4.10 -17.06 26.99
CA PRO A 383 3.74 -17.24 28.39
C PRO A 383 4.67 -16.46 29.32
N GLY A 384 4.09 -15.64 30.20
CA GLY A 384 4.86 -14.77 31.11
C GLY A 384 5.30 -13.44 30.49
N SER A 385 4.88 -13.14 29.26
CA SER A 385 5.09 -11.83 28.66
C SER A 385 4.47 -10.72 29.53
N PRO A 386 5.20 -9.63 29.81
CA PRO A 386 4.67 -8.51 30.58
C PRO A 386 3.56 -7.75 29.84
N ALA A 387 3.33 -8.01 28.55
CA ALA A 387 2.22 -7.45 27.79
C ALA A 387 0.88 -8.20 27.99
N ILE A 388 0.86 -9.29 28.75
CA ILE A 388 -0.38 -10.01 29.07
C ILE A 388 -1.06 -9.30 30.25
N ASP A 389 -2.33 -8.91 30.07
CA ASP A 389 -3.16 -8.21 31.07
C ASP A 389 -2.54 -6.91 31.63
N ALA A 390 -1.77 -6.20 30.80
CA ALA A 390 -0.99 -5.01 31.16
C ALA A 390 -1.80 -3.71 31.21
#